data_AF-A0A5B1QX24-F1
#
_entry.id   AF-A0A5B1QX24-F1
#
_cell.length_a   1.000
_cell.length_b   1.000
_cell.length_c   1.000
_cell.angle_alpha   90.00
_cell.angle_beta   90.00
_cell.angle_gamma   90.00
#
_symmetry.space_group_name_H-M   'P 1'
#
loop_
_entity.id
_entity.type
_entity.pdbx_description
1 polymer ?
#
loop_
_entity_poly.entity_id
_entity_poly.type
_entity_poly.pdbx_seq_one_letter_code
_entity_poly.pdbx_strand_id
1 'polypeptide(L)'
;MIAATQGLNTLLEKSRKSQHSSRHAPDLYRDAQDCDQVYPGCADLCPAWFALGHSGRASDLRSSSSFKDPHAQKWLDDISESNGLVTAALKVIHPDLYLAGMAAMRKLSERSDLSNVVLRWSTVFSGVSIISNRQTLCHRDFNSRHEYFDILATIGPYGYTTLNLPGLNTKLSYTCRTIVAISGKAFEHEVPPCEADRICYAYWMRDSVHRALGIPTADWTNMRKVERGYDGCYYGA
;
A
#
# COMPACT_ATOMS: atom_id res chain seq x y z
N MET A 1 12.09 3.34 -6.90
CA MET A 1 10.98 3.99 -6.19
C MET A 1 11.05 5.53 -6.20
N ILE A 2 12.09 6.21 -5.68
CA ILE A 2 12.12 7.71 -5.62
C ILE A 2 11.87 8.36 -6.99
N ALA A 3 12.61 7.95 -8.03
CA ALA A 3 12.44 8.50 -9.38
C ALA A 3 11.01 8.30 -9.92
N ALA A 4 10.40 7.15 -9.64
CA ALA A 4 9.01 6.88 -9.99
C ALA A 4 8.04 7.81 -9.22
N THR A 5 8.33 8.10 -7.95
CA THR A 5 7.56 9.06 -7.12
C THR A 5 7.63 10.48 -7.67
N GLN A 6 8.81 10.93 -8.11
CA GLN A 6 9.00 12.29 -8.65
C GLN A 6 8.09 12.57 -9.85
N GLY A 7 7.84 11.54 -10.68
CA GLY A 7 6.87 11.63 -11.77
C GLY A 7 5.43 11.92 -11.30
N LEU A 8 5.09 11.63 -10.04
CA LEU A 8 3.75 11.81 -9.48
C LEU A 8 3.52 13.16 -8.80
N ASN A 9 4.47 14.11 -8.84
CA ASN A 9 4.38 15.38 -8.12
C ASN A 9 3.06 16.15 -8.38
N THR A 10 2.57 16.17 -9.62
CA THR A 10 1.29 16.81 -9.96
C THR A 10 0.09 16.13 -9.28
N LEU A 11 0.10 14.81 -9.13
CA LEU A 11 -0.96 14.08 -8.42
C LEU A 11 -0.88 14.31 -6.90
N LEU A 12 0.34 14.32 -6.36
CA LEU A 12 0.59 14.61 -4.95
C LEU A 12 0.12 16.03 -4.60
N GLU A 13 0.43 17.03 -5.43
CA GLU A 13 -0.04 18.41 -5.22
C GLU A 13 -1.57 18.52 -5.23
N LYS A 14 -2.23 17.91 -6.23
CA LYS A 14 -3.70 17.93 -6.33
C LYS A 14 -4.38 17.36 -5.10
N SER A 15 -3.79 16.36 -4.46
CA SER A 15 -4.36 15.70 -3.28
C SER A 15 -4.54 16.65 -2.08
N ARG A 16 -3.70 17.68 -1.94
CA ARG A 16 -3.77 18.66 -0.84
C ARG A 16 -4.92 19.66 -1.01
N LYS A 17 -5.50 19.78 -2.20
CA LYS A 17 -6.61 20.70 -2.50
C LYS A 17 -7.97 20.13 -2.09
N SER A 18 -8.03 18.85 -1.71
CA SER A 18 -9.25 18.18 -1.24
C SER A 18 -9.36 18.31 0.28
N GLN A 19 -10.33 19.07 0.80
CA GLN A 19 -10.47 19.33 2.24
C GLN A 19 -11.39 18.31 2.98
N HIS A 20 -11.82 17.25 2.31
CA HIS A 20 -12.89 16.39 2.83
C HIS A 20 -12.42 15.24 3.76
N SER A 21 -11.11 15.10 4.01
CA SER A 21 -10.55 14.02 4.82
C SER A 21 -9.34 14.49 5.64
N SER A 22 -9.21 13.99 6.87
CA SER A 22 -7.98 14.13 7.67
C SER A 22 -6.73 13.61 6.95
N ARG A 23 -6.91 12.74 5.94
CA ARG A 23 -5.82 12.29 5.06
C ARG A 23 -5.17 13.45 4.29
N HIS A 24 -5.93 14.49 3.98
CA HIS A 24 -5.51 15.63 3.16
C HIS A 24 -5.37 16.93 3.95
N ALA A 25 -5.51 16.87 5.27
CA ALA A 25 -5.38 18.01 6.17
C ALA A 25 -3.99 18.68 6.00
N PRO A 26 -3.91 19.95 5.56
CA PRO A 26 -2.64 20.57 5.17
C PRO A 26 -1.60 20.67 6.29
N ASP A 27 -2.05 20.77 7.54
CA ASP A 27 -1.24 20.82 8.77
C ASP A 27 -0.51 19.51 9.08
N LEU A 28 -0.88 18.41 8.41
CA LEU A 28 -0.19 17.13 8.53
C LEU A 28 0.95 16.95 7.54
N TYR A 29 1.20 17.93 6.67
CA TYR A 29 2.26 17.87 5.67
C TYR A 29 3.38 18.88 5.97
N ARG A 30 4.62 18.54 5.60
CA ARG A 30 5.72 19.51 5.60
C ARG A 30 5.44 20.61 4.59
N ASP A 31 5.99 21.81 4.83
CA ASP A 31 5.89 22.90 3.86
C ASP A 31 6.53 22.45 2.55
N ALA A 32 5.87 22.76 1.43
CA ALA A 32 6.36 22.41 0.11
C ALA A 32 7.67 23.15 -0.23
N GLN A 33 7.89 24.33 0.35
CA GLN A 33 9.14 25.10 0.17
C GLN A 33 10.34 24.41 0.81
N ASP A 34 10.10 23.61 1.85
CA ASP A 34 11.13 22.86 2.55
C ASP A 34 11.39 21.49 1.91
N CYS A 35 10.66 21.09 0.86
CA CYS A 35 10.74 19.77 0.24
C CYS A 35 11.60 19.77 -1.03
N ASP A 36 12.65 18.94 -1.07
CA ASP A 36 13.66 18.99 -2.14
C ASP A 36 13.35 18.10 -3.34
N GLN A 37 12.84 16.89 -3.10
CA GLN A 37 12.74 15.83 -4.11
C GLN A 37 11.32 15.57 -4.55
N VAL A 38 10.36 15.58 -3.61
CA VAL A 38 8.97 15.18 -3.88
C VAL A 38 8.00 16.12 -3.18
N TYR A 39 6.97 16.52 -3.91
CA TYR A 39 5.94 17.41 -3.39
C TYR A 39 5.17 16.73 -2.24
N PRO A 40 4.87 17.43 -1.13
CA PRO A 40 4.06 16.86 -0.05
C PRO A 40 2.65 16.52 -0.53
N GLY A 41 2.17 15.32 -0.25
CA GLY A 41 0.86 14.87 -0.72
C GLY A 41 0.61 13.37 -0.57
N CYS A 42 -0.56 12.93 -1.01
CA CYS A 42 -0.98 11.52 -0.98
C CYS A 42 -1.64 11.12 -2.30
N ALA A 43 -1.15 10.08 -2.95
CA ALA A 43 -1.77 9.51 -4.15
C ALA A 43 -2.17 8.05 -3.88
N ASP A 44 -3.46 7.76 -4.07
CA ASP A 44 -3.99 6.39 -3.99
C ASP A 44 -4.15 5.84 -5.41
N LEU A 45 -3.50 4.71 -5.68
CA LEU A 45 -3.54 4.00 -6.96
C LEU A 45 -4.11 2.60 -6.73
N CYS A 46 -5.14 2.23 -7.50
CA CYS A 46 -5.85 0.96 -7.33
C CYS A 46 -6.33 0.43 -8.68
N PRO A 47 -5.96 -0.79 -9.10
CA PRO A 47 -6.42 -1.36 -10.36
C PRO A 47 -7.92 -1.63 -10.35
N ALA A 48 -8.48 -1.91 -9.17
CA ALA A 48 -9.91 -2.18 -9.00
C ALA A 48 -10.34 -1.81 -7.57
N TRP A 49 -11.28 -0.88 -7.45
CA TRP A 49 -11.87 -0.49 -6.18
C TRP A 49 -13.31 -0.01 -6.35
N PHE A 50 -14.05 0.10 -5.25
CA PHE A 50 -15.38 0.70 -5.24
C PHE A 50 -15.29 2.19 -4.95
N ALA A 51 -15.98 3.04 -5.72
CA ALA A 51 -16.07 4.46 -5.41
C ALA A 51 -16.49 4.73 -3.94
N LEU A 52 -16.08 5.87 -3.38
CA LEU A 52 -16.27 6.18 -1.96
C LEU A 52 -17.73 6.00 -1.53
N GLY A 53 -17.95 5.27 -0.43
CA GLY A 53 -19.30 4.99 0.11
C GLY A 53 -20.04 3.86 -0.61
N HIS A 54 -19.45 3.26 -1.65
CA HIS A 54 -20.03 2.13 -2.36
C HIS A 54 -19.37 0.81 -1.94
N SER A 55 -20.20 -0.22 -1.81
CA SER A 55 -19.80 -1.62 -1.76
C SER A 55 -20.86 -2.40 -2.51
N GLY A 56 -20.48 -3.37 -3.31
CA GLY A 56 -21.44 -4.01 -4.20
C GLY A 56 -20.90 -5.24 -4.89
N ARG A 57 -21.33 -5.42 -6.14
CA ARG A 57 -20.97 -6.60 -6.94
C ARG A 57 -19.58 -6.42 -7.54
N ALA A 58 -18.93 -7.53 -7.90
CA ALA A 58 -17.67 -7.48 -8.63
C ALA A 58 -17.75 -6.56 -9.86
N SER A 59 -18.89 -6.56 -10.57
CA SER A 59 -19.17 -5.70 -11.73
C SER A 59 -19.00 -4.21 -11.49
N ASP A 60 -19.03 -3.75 -10.24
CA ASP A 60 -19.03 -2.32 -9.90
C ASP A 60 -17.60 -1.82 -9.59
N LEU A 61 -16.62 -2.73 -9.51
CA LEU A 61 -15.21 -2.37 -9.37
C LEU A 61 -14.72 -1.59 -10.58
N ARG A 62 -13.97 -0.51 -10.33
CA ARG A 62 -13.36 0.38 -11.32
C ARG A 62 -11.93 0.70 -10.93
N SER A 63 -11.08 0.96 -11.93
CA SER A 63 -9.74 1.49 -11.71
C SER A 63 -9.79 2.90 -11.12
N SER A 64 -8.81 3.26 -10.29
CA SER A 64 -8.71 4.63 -9.74
C SER A 64 -8.62 5.67 -10.86
N SER A 65 -9.29 6.81 -10.69
CA SER A 65 -9.25 7.94 -11.65
C SER A 65 -7.85 8.50 -11.85
N SER A 66 -6.95 8.29 -10.89
CA SER A 66 -5.52 8.62 -10.97
C SER A 66 -4.87 8.05 -12.24
N PHE A 67 -5.32 6.89 -12.74
CA PHE A 67 -4.79 6.28 -13.97
C PHE A 67 -5.20 6.99 -15.26
N LYS A 68 -6.05 8.03 -15.20
CA LYS A 68 -6.24 8.95 -16.33
C LYS A 68 -5.03 9.87 -16.53
N ASP A 69 -4.17 10.00 -15.51
CA ASP A 69 -2.95 10.79 -15.57
C ASP A 69 -1.82 9.97 -16.26
N PRO A 70 -1.20 10.46 -17.34
CA PRO A 70 -0.09 9.79 -18.01
C PRO A 70 1.09 9.49 -17.07
N HIS A 71 1.29 10.30 -16.03
CA HIS A 71 2.36 10.06 -15.06
C HIS A 71 2.05 8.88 -14.13
N ALA A 72 0.79 8.67 -13.76
CA ALA A 72 0.39 7.45 -13.04
C ALA A 72 0.52 6.21 -13.93
N GLN A 73 0.27 6.35 -15.23
CA GLN A 73 0.51 5.29 -16.19
C GLN A 73 2.00 4.96 -16.27
N LYS A 74 2.88 5.96 -16.41
CA LYS A 74 4.33 5.73 -16.42
C LYS A 74 4.82 5.09 -15.11
N TRP A 75 4.27 5.53 -13.98
CA TRP A 75 4.62 4.98 -12.67
C TRP A 75 4.37 3.47 -12.57
N LEU A 76 3.33 2.92 -13.22
CA LEU A 76 3.07 1.47 -13.25
C LEU A 76 4.26 0.68 -13.78
N ASP A 77 4.91 1.20 -14.82
CA ASP A 77 6.06 0.54 -15.44
C ASP A 77 7.31 0.74 -14.57
N ASP A 78 7.55 1.97 -14.11
CA ASP A 78 8.75 2.34 -13.36
C ASP A 78 8.84 1.68 -11.96
N ILE A 79 7.70 1.32 -11.36
CA ILE A 79 7.65 0.74 -10.01
C ILE A 79 7.71 -0.80 -10.01
N SER A 80 7.60 -1.43 -11.19
CA SER A 80 7.32 -2.87 -11.31
C SER A 80 8.26 -3.77 -10.51
N GLU A 81 9.57 -3.50 -10.57
CA GLU A 81 10.57 -4.26 -9.81
C GLU A 81 10.37 -4.12 -8.30
N SER A 82 10.15 -2.90 -7.80
CA SER A 82 9.93 -2.65 -6.37
C SER A 82 8.64 -3.30 -5.87
N ASN A 83 7.58 -3.24 -6.68
CA ASN A 83 6.33 -3.94 -6.43
C ASN A 83 6.52 -5.47 -6.37
N GLY A 84 7.35 -6.03 -7.25
CA GLY A 84 7.73 -7.43 -7.23
C GLY A 84 8.45 -7.84 -5.93
N LEU A 85 9.40 -7.02 -5.45
CA LEU A 85 10.12 -7.27 -4.20
C LEU A 85 9.19 -7.24 -2.98
N VAL A 86 8.31 -6.24 -2.88
CA VAL A 86 7.33 -6.14 -1.78
C VAL A 86 6.35 -7.32 -1.82
N THR A 87 5.93 -7.72 -3.02
CA THR A 87 5.08 -8.90 -3.23
C THR A 87 5.80 -10.19 -2.79
N ALA A 88 7.08 -10.33 -3.10
CA ALA A 88 7.90 -11.46 -2.68
C ALA A 88 8.07 -11.50 -1.16
N ALA A 89 8.28 -10.34 -0.51
CA ALA A 89 8.32 -10.25 0.94
C ALA A 89 7.00 -10.75 1.56
N LEU A 90 5.84 -10.32 1.01
CA LEU A 90 4.54 -10.82 1.46
C LEU A 90 4.41 -12.34 1.29
N LYS A 91 4.86 -12.90 0.17
CA LYS A 91 4.83 -14.35 -0.07
C LYS A 91 5.56 -15.12 1.03
N VAL A 92 6.67 -14.60 1.53
CA VAL A 92 7.47 -15.25 2.59
C VAL A 92 6.79 -15.12 3.94
N ILE A 93 6.36 -13.92 4.32
CA ILE A 93 5.88 -13.65 5.68
C ILE A 93 4.39 -13.98 5.88
N HIS A 94 3.61 -14.02 4.80
CA HIS A 94 2.18 -14.29 4.82
C HIS A 94 1.69 -14.96 3.51
N PRO A 95 2.08 -16.22 3.25
CA PRO A 95 1.81 -16.91 1.98
C PRO A 95 0.32 -16.98 1.61
N ASP A 96 -0.57 -17.18 2.59
CA ASP A 96 -2.02 -17.26 2.32
C ASP A 96 -2.59 -15.93 1.82
N LEU A 97 -2.09 -14.80 2.35
CA LEU A 97 -2.51 -13.48 1.92
C LEU A 97 -1.96 -13.17 0.52
N TYR A 98 -0.71 -13.57 0.26
CA TYR A 98 -0.14 -13.54 -1.09
C TYR A 98 -0.99 -14.33 -2.09
N LEU A 99 -1.37 -15.57 -1.77
CA LEU A 99 -2.22 -16.41 -2.64
C LEU A 99 -3.61 -15.81 -2.85
N ALA A 100 -4.21 -15.23 -1.80
CA ALA A 100 -5.48 -14.51 -1.90
C ALA A 100 -5.37 -13.30 -2.85
N GLY A 101 -4.32 -12.50 -2.72
CA GLY A 101 -4.05 -11.37 -3.62
C GLY A 101 -3.79 -11.80 -5.07
N MET A 102 -3.01 -12.86 -5.28
CA MET A 102 -2.80 -13.45 -6.61
C MET A 102 -4.11 -13.91 -7.25
N ALA A 103 -4.98 -14.57 -6.48
CA ALA A 103 -6.29 -15.00 -6.97
C ALA A 103 -7.19 -13.80 -7.32
N ALA A 104 -7.16 -12.74 -6.51
CA ALA A 104 -7.86 -11.49 -6.82
C ALA A 104 -7.38 -10.87 -8.14
N MET A 105 -6.05 -10.75 -8.33
CA MET A 105 -5.48 -10.18 -9.55
C MET A 105 -5.81 -11.01 -10.80
N ARG A 106 -5.81 -12.35 -10.70
CA ARG A 106 -6.26 -13.22 -11.80
C ARG A 106 -7.71 -12.92 -12.21
N LYS A 107 -8.64 -12.92 -11.26
CA LYS A 107 -10.05 -12.63 -11.55
C LYS A 107 -10.26 -11.22 -12.14
N LEU A 108 -9.46 -10.25 -11.69
CA LEU A 108 -9.51 -8.89 -12.24
C LEU A 108 -8.92 -8.82 -13.65
N SER A 109 -7.90 -9.62 -13.97
CA SER A 109 -7.29 -9.65 -15.31
C SER A 109 -8.21 -10.23 -16.38
N GLU A 110 -9.15 -11.10 -15.99
CA GLU A 110 -10.18 -11.67 -16.87
C GLU A 110 -11.21 -10.63 -17.32
N ARG A 111 -11.27 -9.48 -16.64
CA ARG A 111 -12.14 -8.37 -17.02
C ARG A 111 -11.49 -7.48 -18.06
N SER A 112 -12.09 -7.42 -19.24
CA SER A 112 -11.59 -6.60 -20.34
C SER A 112 -11.42 -5.12 -19.97
N ASP A 113 -12.32 -4.56 -19.17
CA ASP A 113 -12.31 -3.15 -18.76
C ASP A 113 -11.18 -2.78 -17.77
N LEU A 114 -10.60 -3.77 -17.08
CA LEU A 114 -9.54 -3.57 -16.08
C LEU A 114 -8.20 -4.20 -16.49
N SER A 115 -8.21 -5.13 -17.43
CA SER A 115 -7.08 -5.96 -17.85
C SER A 115 -5.79 -5.17 -18.09
N ASN A 116 -5.84 -4.05 -18.83
CA ASN A 116 -4.66 -3.24 -19.14
C ASN A 116 -3.95 -2.73 -17.87
N VAL A 117 -4.72 -2.19 -16.91
CA VAL A 117 -4.15 -1.69 -15.65
C VAL A 117 -3.69 -2.84 -14.76
N VAL A 118 -4.47 -3.91 -14.67
CA VAL A 118 -4.15 -5.07 -13.81
C VAL A 118 -2.88 -5.77 -14.27
N LEU A 119 -2.67 -5.92 -15.58
CA LEU A 119 -1.46 -6.55 -16.13
C LEU A 119 -0.17 -5.76 -15.84
N ARG A 120 -0.28 -4.44 -15.68
CA ARG A 120 0.84 -3.54 -15.35
C ARG A 120 0.96 -3.25 -13.84
N TRP A 121 -0.02 -3.66 -13.04
CA TRP A 121 -0.08 -3.38 -11.61
C TRP A 121 1.07 -3.97 -10.80
N SER A 122 1.70 -5.05 -11.30
CA SER A 122 2.94 -5.66 -10.79
C SER A 122 2.97 -6.06 -9.31
N THR A 123 1.81 -6.05 -8.62
CA THR A 123 1.70 -6.45 -7.22
C THR A 123 0.38 -7.15 -6.89
N VAL A 124 0.35 -7.89 -5.78
CA VAL A 124 -0.84 -8.64 -5.33
C VAL A 124 -1.80 -7.83 -4.45
N PHE A 125 -1.39 -6.64 -4.04
CA PHE A 125 -2.17 -5.76 -3.16
C PHE A 125 -3.31 -5.08 -3.92
N SER A 126 -4.43 -4.80 -3.25
CA SER A 126 -5.57 -4.12 -3.87
C SER A 126 -5.28 -2.66 -4.23
N GLY A 127 -4.32 -2.04 -3.57
CA GLY A 127 -3.94 -0.66 -3.82
C GLY A 127 -2.58 -0.31 -3.21
N VAL A 128 -2.05 0.81 -3.68
CA VAL A 128 -0.83 1.45 -3.16
C VAL A 128 -1.15 2.90 -2.88
N SER A 129 -0.87 3.31 -1.64
CA SER A 129 -0.87 4.72 -1.25
C SER A 129 0.57 5.23 -1.22
N ILE A 130 0.86 6.23 -2.05
CA ILE A 130 2.11 6.97 -2.04
C ILE A 130 1.90 8.21 -1.18
N ILE A 131 2.54 8.25 -0.01
CA ILE A 131 2.38 9.29 1.00
C ILE A 131 3.72 10.02 1.15
N SER A 132 3.78 11.26 0.67
CA SER A 132 4.98 12.10 0.71
C SER A 132 4.86 13.18 1.79
N ASN A 133 5.90 13.30 2.61
CA ASN A 133 6.12 14.39 3.56
C ASN A 133 4.93 14.65 4.48
N ARG A 134 4.29 13.58 4.92
CA ARG A 134 3.14 13.62 5.82
C ARG A 134 3.46 12.95 7.16
N GLN A 135 3.03 13.56 8.26
CA GLN A 135 2.88 12.86 9.53
C GLN A 135 1.61 11.99 9.52
N THR A 136 1.63 10.90 10.25
CA THR A 136 0.49 10.01 10.39
C THR A 136 0.04 10.05 11.83
N LEU A 137 -1.14 10.62 12.09
CA LEU A 137 -1.75 10.60 13.43
C LEU A 137 -2.15 9.17 13.83
N CYS A 138 -2.26 8.91 15.13
CA CYS A 138 -2.69 7.62 15.68
C CYS A 138 -4.06 7.21 15.12
N HIS A 139 -4.10 6.04 14.47
CA HIS A 139 -5.31 5.45 13.92
C HIS A 139 -5.19 3.93 13.72
N ARG A 140 -6.31 3.31 13.34
CA ARG A 140 -6.38 1.96 12.78
C ARG A 140 -6.96 2.02 11.36
N ASP A 141 -6.61 1.03 10.55
CA ASP A 141 -7.20 0.86 9.22
C ASP A 141 -8.56 0.18 9.30
N PHE A 142 -9.60 0.87 8.85
CA PHE A 142 -10.98 0.37 8.96
C PHE A 142 -11.38 -0.58 7.83
N ASN A 143 -10.78 -0.41 6.65
CA ASN A 143 -11.22 -1.05 5.40
C ASN A 143 -10.52 -2.39 5.07
N SER A 144 -9.63 -2.83 5.97
CA SER A 144 -8.90 -4.09 5.87
C SER A 144 -9.53 -5.17 6.77
N ARG A 145 -8.83 -6.28 6.95
CA ARG A 145 -9.13 -7.32 7.96
C ARG A 145 -8.02 -7.40 9.00
N HIS A 146 -8.28 -8.01 10.15
CA HIS A 146 -7.24 -8.21 11.18
C HIS A 146 -6.15 -9.14 10.68
N GLU A 147 -6.52 -10.08 9.82
CA GLU A 147 -5.62 -11.07 9.24
C GLU A 147 -4.70 -10.48 8.17
N TYR A 148 -5.05 -9.32 7.63
CA TYR A 148 -4.34 -8.76 6.48
C TYR A 148 -3.16 -7.90 6.94
N PHE A 149 -2.02 -8.10 6.28
CA PHE A 149 -0.86 -7.23 6.43
C PHE A 149 -0.87 -6.15 5.35
N ASP A 150 -0.71 -4.93 5.81
CA ASP A 150 -0.25 -3.82 4.99
C ASP A 150 1.28 -3.82 5.03
N ILE A 151 1.91 -3.56 3.89
CA ILE A 151 3.36 -3.41 3.80
C ILE A 151 3.69 -1.94 3.64
N LEU A 152 4.46 -1.40 4.58
CA LEU A 152 4.94 -0.02 4.57
C LEU A 152 6.40 -0.02 4.14
N ALA A 153 6.69 0.48 2.94
CA ALA A 153 8.04 0.67 2.45
C ALA A 153 8.36 2.16 2.42
N THR A 154 9.46 2.56 3.06
CA THR A 154 9.83 3.98 3.15
C THR A 154 11.18 4.29 2.51
N ILE A 155 11.24 5.45 1.84
CA ILE A 155 12.38 5.95 1.09
C ILE A 155 12.50 7.47 1.28
N GLY A 156 13.64 8.03 0.89
CA GLY A 156 13.91 9.47 0.95
C GLY A 156 15.17 9.79 1.77
N PRO A 157 15.67 11.04 1.74
CA PRO A 157 16.90 11.42 2.44
C PRO A 157 16.74 11.56 3.96
N TYR A 158 15.57 11.31 4.54
CA TYR A 158 15.39 11.42 5.99
C TYR A 158 16.25 10.40 6.76
N GLY A 159 16.87 10.88 7.84
CA GLY A 159 17.80 10.07 8.64
C GLY A 159 17.09 9.08 9.56
N TYR A 160 16.13 9.56 10.34
CA TYR A 160 15.46 8.76 11.37
C TYR A 160 14.02 9.23 11.61
N THR A 161 13.13 8.27 11.84
CA THR A 161 11.83 8.47 12.49
C THR A 161 11.41 7.17 13.16
N THR A 162 10.24 7.16 13.79
CA THR A 162 9.66 5.98 14.42
C THR A 162 8.32 5.61 13.82
N LEU A 163 8.02 4.31 13.80
CA LEU A 163 6.66 3.82 13.72
C LEU A 163 6.21 3.52 15.14
N ASN A 164 5.31 4.33 15.70
CA ASN A 164 4.83 4.10 17.06
C ASN A 164 3.63 3.16 17.00
N LEU A 165 3.56 2.23 17.94
CA LEU A 165 2.45 1.30 18.15
C LEU A 165 1.91 1.52 19.57
N PRO A 166 1.07 2.56 19.79
CA PRO A 166 0.67 2.98 21.13
C PRO A 166 0.00 1.87 21.94
N GLY A 167 -0.85 1.05 21.31
CA GLY A 167 -1.49 -0.10 21.95
C GLY A 167 -0.53 -1.19 22.43
N LEU A 168 0.71 -1.20 21.92
CA LEU A 168 1.79 -2.10 22.36
C LEU A 168 2.85 -1.38 23.21
N ASN A 169 2.64 -0.09 23.54
CA ASN A 169 3.60 0.77 24.23
C ASN A 169 5.03 0.66 23.65
N THR A 170 5.13 0.56 22.33
CA THR A 170 6.39 0.28 21.62
C THR A 170 6.60 1.25 20.47
N LYS A 171 7.87 1.55 20.18
CA LYS A 171 8.28 2.31 18.99
C LYS A 171 9.30 1.50 18.21
N LEU A 172 9.10 1.39 16.91
CA LEU A 172 10.02 0.73 16.00
C LEU A 172 10.86 1.79 15.30
N SER A 173 12.17 1.55 15.19
CA SER A 173 13.03 2.36 14.33
C SER A 173 12.54 2.26 12.90
N TYR A 174 12.24 3.40 12.29
CA TYR A 174 11.64 3.48 10.97
C TYR A 174 12.47 4.39 10.06
N THR A 175 13.73 4.01 9.87
CA THR A 175 14.72 4.73 9.04
C THR A 175 14.45 4.52 7.55
N CYS A 176 15.06 5.35 6.70
CA CYS A 176 14.96 5.19 5.26
C CYS A 176 15.37 3.77 4.81
N ARG A 177 14.70 3.24 3.79
CA ARG A 177 14.85 1.88 3.22
C ARG A 177 14.34 0.76 4.14
N THR A 178 13.49 1.09 5.12
CA THR A 178 12.81 0.09 5.95
C THR A 178 11.54 -0.40 5.28
N ILE A 179 11.27 -1.70 5.40
CA ILE A 179 9.97 -2.31 5.09
C ILE A 179 9.39 -2.86 6.38
N VAL A 180 8.14 -2.50 6.68
CA VAL A 180 7.39 -3.01 7.84
C VAL A 180 6.13 -3.69 7.35
N ALA A 181 5.88 -4.91 7.80
CA ALA A 181 4.57 -5.55 7.68
C ALA A 181 3.78 -5.33 8.97
N ILE A 182 2.55 -4.83 8.84
CA ILE A 182 1.70 -4.54 9.98
C ILE A 182 0.25 -4.91 9.67
N SER A 183 -0.47 -5.46 10.65
CA SER A 183 -1.93 -5.47 10.60
C SER A 183 -2.45 -4.10 11.06
N GLY A 184 -2.64 -3.19 10.11
CA GLY A 184 -3.09 -1.82 10.40
C GLY A 184 -4.47 -1.77 11.05
N LYS A 185 -5.30 -2.81 10.87
CA LYS A 185 -6.60 -2.95 11.53
C LYS A 185 -6.50 -3.46 12.97
N ALA A 186 -5.54 -4.32 13.27
CA ALA A 186 -5.33 -4.85 14.62
C ALA A 186 -4.60 -3.84 15.52
N PHE A 187 -3.64 -3.11 14.98
CA PHE A 187 -2.76 -2.24 15.76
C PHE A 187 -2.95 -0.77 15.43
N GLU A 188 -3.15 0.04 16.48
CA GLU A 188 -3.00 1.49 16.38
C GLU A 188 -1.57 1.82 15.98
N HIS A 189 -1.45 2.75 15.02
CA HIS A 189 -0.15 3.17 14.53
C HIS A 189 -0.11 4.65 14.14
N GLU A 190 1.06 5.24 14.31
CA GLU A 190 1.36 6.63 13.95
C GLU A 190 2.82 6.78 13.53
N VAL A 191 3.11 7.83 12.77
CA VAL A 191 4.46 8.20 12.36
C VAL A 191 4.61 9.71 12.55
N PRO A 192 5.58 10.17 13.36
CA PRO A 192 5.76 11.60 13.60
C PRO A 192 6.31 12.32 12.35
N PRO A 193 6.29 13.67 12.34
CA PRO A 193 6.93 14.46 11.30
C PRO A 193 8.40 14.10 11.10
N CYS A 194 8.92 14.38 9.91
CA CYS A 194 10.34 14.19 9.57
C CYS A 194 10.91 15.51 9.04
N GLU A 195 12.17 15.79 9.38
CA GLU A 195 12.85 17.04 9.00
C GLU A 195 13.23 17.08 7.50
N ALA A 196 13.43 15.92 6.88
CA ALA A 196 13.78 15.79 5.48
C ALA A 196 12.79 14.89 4.74
N ASP A 197 12.92 14.83 3.41
CA ASP A 197 11.95 14.14 2.55
C ASP A 197 11.75 12.68 2.94
N ARG A 198 10.49 12.34 3.24
CA ARG A 198 10.04 10.98 3.54
C ARG A 198 8.88 10.61 2.64
N ILE A 199 9.05 9.54 1.89
CA ILE A 199 8.01 8.93 1.10
C ILE A 199 7.71 7.56 1.71
N CYS A 200 6.43 7.28 1.91
CA CYS A 200 5.93 6.00 2.36
C CYS A 200 5.03 5.40 1.27
N TYR A 201 5.39 4.23 0.79
CA TYR A 201 4.53 3.37 -0.01
C TYR A 201 3.81 2.43 0.95
N ALA A 202 2.51 2.65 1.14
CA ALA A 202 1.65 1.73 1.88
C ALA A 202 0.91 0.83 0.90
N TYR A 203 1.27 -0.44 0.88
CA TYR A 203 0.64 -1.50 0.11
C TYR A 203 -0.44 -2.14 0.96
N TRP A 204 -1.68 -2.15 0.48
CA TRP A 204 -2.82 -2.59 1.30
C TRP A 204 -3.80 -3.47 0.52
N MET A 205 -4.57 -4.27 1.25
CA MET A 205 -5.66 -5.07 0.69
C MET A 205 -7.02 -4.55 1.17
N ARG A 206 -8.01 -4.59 0.27
CA ARG A 206 -9.39 -4.20 0.59
C ARG A 206 -10.24 -5.44 0.75
N ASP A 207 -10.81 -5.59 1.94
CA ASP A 207 -11.76 -6.66 2.23
C ASP A 207 -12.95 -6.65 1.25
N SER A 208 -13.51 -5.47 0.97
CA SER A 208 -14.65 -5.36 0.06
C SER A 208 -14.34 -5.87 -1.35
N VAL A 209 -13.13 -5.63 -1.86
CA VAL A 209 -12.69 -6.13 -3.17
C VAL A 209 -12.59 -7.65 -3.14
N HIS A 210 -11.95 -8.22 -2.12
CA HIS A 210 -11.84 -9.67 -1.97
C HIS A 210 -13.21 -10.34 -1.84
N ARG A 211 -14.11 -9.79 -1.02
CA ARG A 211 -15.49 -10.30 -0.88
C ARG A 211 -16.26 -10.25 -2.19
N ALA A 212 -16.21 -9.13 -2.91
CA ALA A 212 -16.91 -8.98 -4.18
C ALA A 212 -16.43 -10.00 -5.23
N LEU A 213 -15.13 -10.32 -5.21
CA LEU A 213 -14.52 -11.33 -6.07
C LEU A 213 -14.67 -12.77 -5.53
N GLY A 214 -15.32 -12.97 -4.37
CA GLY A 214 -15.47 -14.28 -3.74
C GLY A 214 -14.13 -14.93 -3.38
N ILE A 215 -13.14 -14.12 -2.97
CA ILE A 215 -11.83 -14.60 -2.52
C ILE A 215 -11.95 -15.00 -1.03
N PRO A 216 -11.56 -16.23 -0.67
CA PRO A 216 -11.52 -16.65 0.72
C PRO A 216 -10.65 -15.74 1.57
N THR A 217 -10.99 -15.64 2.85
CA THR A 217 -10.21 -14.86 3.81
C THR A 217 -8.87 -15.56 4.03
N ALA A 218 -7.78 -14.83 3.87
CA ALA A 218 -6.48 -15.29 4.33
C ALA A 218 -6.49 -15.32 5.86
N ASP A 219 -5.96 -16.39 6.43
CA ASP A 219 -5.83 -16.56 7.87
C ASP A 219 -4.37 -16.42 8.26
N TRP A 220 -4.10 -16.11 9.52
CA TRP A 220 -2.74 -16.08 10.03
C TRP A 220 -2.06 -17.44 9.88
N THR A 221 -0.73 -17.40 9.92
CA THR A 221 0.08 -18.60 10.09
C THR A 221 -0.31 -19.29 11.39
N ASN A 222 -0.63 -20.58 11.32
CA ASN A 222 -0.82 -21.44 12.48
C ASN A 222 0.28 -22.50 12.52
N MET A 223 0.51 -23.13 13.67
CA MET A 223 1.60 -24.10 13.86
C MET A 223 1.61 -25.22 12.81
N ARG A 224 0.44 -25.73 12.42
CA ARG A 224 0.33 -26.75 11.36
C ARG A 224 0.83 -26.24 10.00
N LYS A 225 0.65 -24.95 9.70
CA LYS A 225 1.17 -24.33 8.46
C LYS A 225 2.68 -24.09 8.55
N VAL A 226 3.22 -23.74 9.73
CA VAL A 226 4.68 -23.62 9.95
C VAL A 226 5.36 -24.98 9.76
N GLU A 227 4.82 -26.01 10.40
CA GLU A 227 5.33 -27.39 10.35
C GLU A 227 5.32 -27.96 8.92
N ARG A 228 4.34 -27.56 8.08
CA ARG A 228 4.23 -27.99 6.68
C ARG A 228 4.97 -27.08 5.69
N GLY A 229 5.25 -25.84 6.07
CA GLY A 229 5.83 -24.82 5.20
C GLY A 229 7.35 -24.80 5.18
N TYR A 230 8.01 -25.50 6.11
CA TYR A 230 9.47 -25.60 6.18
C TYR A 230 9.92 -27.06 6.23
N ASP A 231 10.02 -27.70 5.06
CA ASP A 231 10.65 -29.02 4.90
C ASP A 231 12.08 -28.94 4.32
N GLY A 232 12.57 -27.74 4.02
CA GLY A 232 13.90 -27.55 3.43
C GLY A 232 14.08 -28.18 2.04
N CYS A 233 13.03 -28.73 1.44
CA CYS A 233 13.10 -29.53 0.22
C CYS A 233 12.58 -28.79 -1.03
N TYR A 234 11.94 -27.63 -0.88
CA TYR A 234 11.33 -26.89 -1.99
C TYR A 234 12.28 -25.97 -2.80
N TYR A 235 13.59 -25.99 -2.52
CA TYR A 235 14.60 -25.38 -3.38
C TYR A 235 15.70 -26.40 -3.72
N GLY A 236 15.35 -27.41 -4.51
CA GLY A 236 16.30 -28.32 -5.12
C GLY A 236 16.43 -28.05 -6.63
N ALA A 237 17.65 -27.61 -7.02
CA ALA A 237 18.28 -27.58 -8.35
C ALA A 237 17.47 -27.03 -9.55
#